data_AF-A0A355YLF8-F1
#
_entry.id   AF-A0A355YLF8-F1
#
_cell.length_a   1.000
_cell.length_b   1.000
_cell.length_c   1.000
_cell.angle_alpha   90.00
_cell.angle_beta   90.00
_cell.angle_gamma   90.00
#
_symmetry.space_group_name_H-M   'P 1'
#
loop_
_entity.id
_entity.type
_entity.pdbx_description
1 polymer ?
#
loop_
_entity_poly.entity_id
_entity_poly.type
_entity_poly.pdbx_seq_one_letter_code
_entity_poly.pdbx_strand_id
1 'polypeptide(L)'
;SGSQTEYSNYFGFTEAEVWKLLQDAGLGEYADSIRNWYNGYQFGKSSIYCPWDVLNYVRALQNDPSAKPDNYWRNRSHNGIIRSFIERTDLAVHDKFERLLSGECIQEQILEDMTYDTIHSSEANLWSILYLTGYLTQSKSEEGKTYLKIPNEEIKTVFADTVASWFTDEVGRMDRKPLFDAFWNGNDKEATRLITDILFDTISYFDYREDYYHAFLTGLFTGAGYAVESNHEYGLGKPDLVVWDRKIVELS
;
A
#
# COMPACT_ATOMS: atom_id res chain seq x y z
N SER A 1 -9.30 13.77 -28.61
CA SER A 1 -9.85 14.39 -27.38
C SER A 1 -11.38 14.54 -27.36
N GLY A 2 -12.13 14.11 -28.40
CA GLY A 2 -13.60 14.19 -28.39
C GLY A 2 -14.34 12.96 -27.86
N SER A 3 -13.72 11.77 -27.86
CA SER A 3 -14.40 10.51 -27.54
C SER A 3 -14.48 10.18 -26.05
N GLN A 4 -13.45 10.46 -25.25
CA GLN A 4 -13.43 10.05 -23.83
C GLN A 4 -14.49 10.76 -22.97
N THR A 5 -14.90 11.98 -23.30
CA THR A 5 -15.89 12.73 -22.49
C THR A 5 -17.31 12.20 -22.65
N GLU A 6 -17.65 11.59 -23.80
CA GLU A 6 -18.99 11.05 -24.06
C GLU A 6 -19.22 9.67 -23.41
N TYR A 7 -18.14 8.95 -23.09
CA TYR A 7 -18.22 7.62 -22.46
C TYR A 7 -18.00 7.63 -20.94
N SER A 8 -17.76 8.79 -20.30
CA SER A 8 -17.44 8.82 -18.85
C SER A 8 -18.54 8.29 -17.95
N ASN A 9 -19.78 8.27 -18.44
CA ASN A 9 -20.94 7.79 -17.69
C ASN A 9 -21.21 6.29 -17.90
N TYR A 10 -20.40 5.59 -18.70
CA TYR A 10 -20.55 4.15 -18.96
C TYR A 10 -19.48 3.30 -18.27
N PHE A 11 -18.48 3.93 -17.67
CA PHE A 11 -17.40 3.27 -16.95
C PHE A 11 -17.35 3.81 -15.52
N GLY A 12 -17.66 2.95 -14.56
CA GLY A 12 -17.64 3.33 -13.14
C GLY A 12 -18.93 3.95 -12.64
N PHE A 13 -18.92 4.36 -11.36
CA PHE A 13 -19.92 5.25 -10.80
C PHE A 13 -19.35 6.65 -10.61
N THR A 14 -20.17 7.66 -10.83
CA THR A 14 -19.86 9.04 -10.47
C THR A 14 -20.14 9.30 -9.00
N GLU A 15 -19.57 10.38 -8.45
CA GLU A 15 -19.85 10.85 -7.08
C GLU A 15 -21.36 10.97 -6.80
N ALA A 16 -22.11 11.50 -7.75
CA ALA A 16 -23.56 11.69 -7.61
C ALA A 16 -24.33 10.36 -7.59
N GLU A 17 -23.90 9.37 -8.38
CA GLU A 17 -24.50 8.03 -8.39
C GLU A 17 -24.22 7.27 -7.10
N VAL A 18 -22.98 7.33 -6.60
CA VAL A 18 -22.60 6.74 -5.30
C VAL A 18 -23.38 7.40 -4.16
N TRP A 19 -23.46 8.73 -4.14
CA TRP A 19 -24.22 9.45 -3.14
C TRP A 19 -25.69 9.03 -3.14
N LYS A 20 -26.32 8.96 -4.32
CA LYS A 20 -27.71 8.53 -4.46
C LYS A 20 -27.90 7.08 -3.97
N LEU A 21 -27.02 6.17 -4.36
CA LEU A 21 -27.05 4.78 -3.91
C LEU A 21 -27.03 4.67 -2.38
N LEU A 22 -26.16 5.44 -1.72
CA LEU A 22 -26.04 5.43 -0.27
C LEU A 22 -27.27 6.03 0.42
N GLN A 23 -27.84 7.11 -0.13
CA GLN A 23 -29.08 7.67 0.40
C GLN A 23 -30.24 6.68 0.29
N ASP A 24 -30.41 6.07 -0.89
CA ASP A 24 -31.48 5.09 -1.15
C ASP A 24 -31.32 3.84 -0.26
N ALA A 25 -30.09 3.49 0.14
CA ALA A 25 -29.78 2.39 1.05
C ALA A 25 -29.80 2.77 2.55
N GLY A 26 -29.97 4.05 2.90
CA GLY A 26 -29.89 4.53 4.29
C GLY A 26 -28.47 4.53 4.88
N LEU A 27 -27.43 4.54 4.05
CA LEU A 27 -26.00 4.44 4.39
C LEU A 27 -25.23 5.75 4.16
N GLY A 28 -25.92 6.90 4.18
CA GLY A 28 -25.33 8.20 3.87
C GLY A 28 -24.14 8.59 4.75
N GLU A 29 -24.06 8.08 5.98
CA GLU A 29 -22.94 8.32 6.90
C GLU A 29 -21.60 7.72 6.42
N TYR A 30 -21.64 6.71 5.54
CA TYR A 30 -20.44 6.03 5.02
C TYR A 30 -19.87 6.67 3.74
N ALA A 31 -20.44 7.79 3.28
CA ALA A 31 -20.05 8.43 2.03
C ALA A 31 -18.57 8.83 2.01
N ASP A 32 -18.05 9.38 3.11
CA ASP A 32 -16.64 9.77 3.19
C ASP A 32 -15.71 8.55 3.20
N SER A 33 -16.09 7.47 3.88
CA SER A 33 -15.34 6.20 3.85
C SER A 33 -15.26 5.65 2.44
N ILE A 34 -16.38 5.61 1.71
CA ILE A 34 -16.42 5.15 0.31
C ILE A 34 -15.60 6.05 -0.60
N ARG A 35 -15.69 7.38 -0.42
CA ARG A 35 -14.90 8.33 -1.20
C ARG A 35 -13.40 8.07 -1.04
N ASN A 36 -12.94 7.92 0.19
CA ASN A 36 -11.52 7.74 0.48
C ASN A 36 -10.99 6.38 0.00
N TRP A 37 -11.80 5.33 0.08
CA TRP A 37 -11.37 3.98 -0.26
C TRP A 37 -11.51 3.62 -1.74
N TYR A 38 -12.52 4.14 -2.43
CA TYR A 38 -12.89 3.62 -3.76
C TYR A 38 -13.02 4.68 -4.85
N ASN A 39 -12.88 5.98 -4.54
CA ASN A 39 -12.83 7.06 -5.54
C ASN A 39 -11.39 7.39 -5.93
N GLY A 40 -11.17 7.90 -7.15
CA GLY A 40 -9.90 8.52 -7.52
C GLY A 40 -9.42 8.20 -8.93
N TYR A 41 -10.14 7.34 -9.65
CA TYR A 41 -9.84 7.05 -11.04
C TYR A 41 -10.26 8.21 -11.93
N GLN A 42 -9.31 8.80 -12.65
CA GLN A 42 -9.58 9.94 -13.51
C GLN A 42 -10.01 9.44 -14.89
N PHE A 43 -11.22 9.79 -15.31
CA PHE A 43 -11.72 9.53 -16.65
C PHE A 43 -12.19 10.82 -17.31
N GLY A 44 -11.40 11.31 -18.27
CA GLY A 44 -11.57 12.64 -18.83
C GLY A 44 -11.47 13.72 -17.74
N LYS A 45 -12.57 14.45 -17.49
CA LYS A 45 -12.63 15.52 -16.47
C LYS A 45 -13.25 15.07 -15.15
N SER A 46 -13.70 13.82 -15.05
CA SER A 46 -14.45 13.32 -13.90
C SER A 46 -13.64 12.27 -13.15
N SER A 47 -13.78 12.26 -11.82
CA SER A 47 -13.33 11.15 -10.98
C SER A 47 -14.46 10.12 -10.91
N ILE A 48 -14.10 8.85 -11.08
CA ILE A 48 -15.04 7.73 -11.04
C ILE A 48 -14.62 6.71 -9.98
N TYR A 49 -15.63 5.98 -9.50
CA TYR A 49 -15.51 4.88 -8.57
C TYR A 49 -15.55 3.55 -9.32
N CYS A 50 -14.83 2.55 -8.82
CA CYS A 50 -15.03 1.18 -9.26
C CYS A 50 -16.39 0.65 -8.76
N PRO A 51 -17.32 0.22 -9.64
CA PRO A 51 -18.65 -0.21 -9.21
C PRO A 51 -18.61 -1.44 -8.32
N TRP A 52 -17.69 -2.36 -8.59
CA TRP A 52 -17.54 -3.59 -7.83
C TRP A 52 -17.19 -3.30 -6.36
N ASP A 53 -16.24 -2.40 -6.12
CA ASP A 53 -15.73 -2.13 -4.77
C ASP A 53 -16.80 -1.41 -3.94
N VAL A 54 -17.49 -0.42 -4.55
CA VAL A 54 -18.64 0.26 -3.95
C VAL A 54 -19.76 -0.75 -3.60
N LEU A 55 -20.16 -1.60 -4.54
CA LEU A 55 -21.26 -2.55 -4.33
C LEU A 55 -20.92 -3.60 -3.26
N ASN A 56 -19.68 -4.07 -3.20
CA ASN A 56 -19.28 -5.03 -2.16
C ASN A 56 -19.28 -4.39 -0.78
N TYR A 57 -18.80 -3.15 -0.64
CA TYR A 57 -18.81 -2.49 0.66
C TYR A 57 -20.23 -2.14 1.11
N VAL A 58 -21.09 -1.66 0.20
CA VAL A 58 -22.52 -1.46 0.49
C VAL A 58 -23.17 -2.77 0.94
N ARG A 59 -22.88 -3.88 0.25
CA ARG A 59 -23.37 -5.20 0.64
C ARG A 59 -22.84 -5.63 2.02
N ALA A 60 -21.58 -5.34 2.34
CA ALA A 60 -21.00 -5.64 3.65
C ALA A 60 -21.74 -4.87 4.76
N LEU A 61 -21.95 -3.56 4.58
CA LEU A 61 -22.68 -2.70 5.52
C LEU A 61 -24.13 -3.13 5.74
N GLN A 62 -24.80 -3.63 4.68
CA GLN A 62 -26.16 -4.17 4.80
C GLN A 62 -26.23 -5.44 5.65
N ASN A 63 -25.16 -6.25 5.67
CA ASN A 63 -25.09 -7.45 6.50
C ASN A 63 -24.61 -7.15 7.92
N ASP A 64 -23.70 -6.19 8.06
CA ASP A 64 -23.10 -5.76 9.31
C ASP A 64 -22.85 -4.24 9.30
N PRO A 65 -23.64 -3.45 10.05
CA PRO A 65 -23.43 -2.00 10.14
C PRO A 65 -22.07 -1.59 10.72
N SER A 66 -21.32 -2.50 11.35
CA SER A 66 -19.98 -2.25 11.86
C SER A 66 -18.87 -2.62 10.87
N ALA A 67 -19.22 -3.10 9.66
CA ALA A 67 -18.27 -3.48 8.63
C ALA A 67 -17.35 -2.31 8.26
N LYS A 68 -16.05 -2.59 8.17
CA LYS A 68 -15.05 -1.63 7.69
C LYS A 68 -14.83 -1.80 6.18
N PRO A 69 -14.34 -0.77 5.48
CA PRO A 69 -13.89 -0.91 4.10
C PRO A 69 -12.85 -2.04 3.97
N ASP A 70 -12.89 -2.76 2.85
CA ASP A 70 -12.01 -3.90 2.58
C ASP A 70 -11.35 -3.74 1.21
N ASN A 71 -10.31 -4.54 0.97
CA ASN A 71 -9.55 -4.51 -0.27
C ASN A 71 -10.08 -5.58 -1.23
N TYR A 72 -11.05 -5.19 -2.06
CA TYR A 72 -11.64 -6.04 -3.09
C TYR A 72 -10.74 -6.18 -4.33
N TRP A 73 -9.76 -5.28 -4.49
CA TRP A 73 -8.74 -5.32 -5.52
C TRP A 73 -7.82 -6.54 -5.41
N ARG A 74 -7.37 -6.88 -4.19
CA ARG A 74 -6.48 -8.03 -3.91
C ARG A 74 -6.98 -9.35 -4.48
N ASN A 75 -8.29 -9.56 -4.45
CA ASN A 75 -8.89 -10.81 -4.88
C ASN A 75 -8.98 -10.92 -6.41
N ARG A 76 -8.70 -9.82 -7.15
CA ARG A 76 -8.82 -9.76 -8.60
C ARG A 76 -7.51 -9.45 -9.33
N SER A 77 -6.48 -8.95 -8.63
CA SER A 77 -5.25 -8.48 -9.25
C SER A 77 -4.06 -9.45 -9.07
N HIS A 78 -3.29 -9.64 -10.15
CA HIS A 78 -1.97 -10.27 -10.08
C HIS A 78 -0.97 -9.28 -9.46
N ASN A 79 -0.93 -9.18 -8.13
CA ASN A 79 -0.01 -8.30 -7.38
C ASN A 79 1.47 -8.62 -7.57
N GLY A 80 1.77 -9.77 -8.20
CA GLY A 80 3.14 -10.16 -8.56
C GLY A 80 3.86 -9.12 -9.44
N ILE A 81 3.12 -8.26 -10.14
CA ILE A 81 3.73 -7.20 -10.93
C ILE A 81 4.48 -6.19 -10.04
N ILE A 82 3.83 -5.64 -9.01
CA ILE A 82 4.45 -4.68 -8.09
C ILE A 82 5.71 -5.32 -7.47
N ARG A 83 5.60 -6.57 -7.02
CA ARG A 83 6.72 -7.33 -6.45
C ARG A 83 7.90 -7.49 -7.41
N SER A 84 7.64 -7.90 -8.66
CA SER A 84 8.68 -8.10 -9.68
C SER A 84 9.50 -6.84 -9.96
N PHE A 85 8.94 -5.66 -9.69
CA PHE A 85 9.58 -4.38 -9.90
C PHE A 85 10.26 -3.82 -8.65
N ILE A 86 9.76 -4.12 -7.45
CA ILE A 86 10.48 -3.79 -6.20
C ILE A 86 11.77 -4.61 -6.08
N GLU A 87 11.78 -5.85 -6.58
CA GLU A 87 12.98 -6.71 -6.60
C GLU A 87 14.09 -6.19 -7.56
N ARG A 88 13.83 -5.15 -8.34
CA ARG A 88 14.81 -4.56 -9.27
C ARG A 88 15.62 -3.45 -8.61
N THR A 89 16.91 -3.71 -8.43
CA THR A 89 17.87 -2.75 -7.85
C THR A 89 18.52 -1.83 -8.88
N ASP A 90 18.21 -1.99 -10.17
CA ASP A 90 18.84 -1.25 -11.28
C ASP A 90 18.13 0.07 -11.64
N LEU A 91 16.97 0.33 -11.05
CA LEU A 91 16.15 1.51 -11.32
C LEU A 91 15.96 2.32 -10.03
N ALA A 92 15.88 3.65 -10.14
CA ALA A 92 15.55 4.57 -9.03
C ALA A 92 14.05 4.51 -8.67
N VAL A 93 13.54 3.29 -8.51
CA VAL A 93 12.14 2.95 -8.37
C VAL A 93 11.69 3.10 -6.92
N HIS A 94 12.57 2.84 -5.95
CA HIS A 94 12.28 2.95 -4.52
C HIS A 94 11.81 4.37 -4.13
N ASP A 95 12.56 5.42 -4.49
CA ASP A 95 12.20 6.82 -4.22
C ASP A 95 10.81 7.18 -4.77
N LYS A 96 10.45 6.66 -5.96
CA LYS A 96 9.16 6.94 -6.60
C LYS A 96 8.02 6.19 -5.91
N PHE A 97 8.24 4.94 -5.51
CA PHE A 97 7.30 4.18 -4.69
C PHE A 97 7.04 4.87 -3.36
N GLU A 98 8.08 5.37 -2.70
CA GLU A 98 7.95 6.11 -1.45
C GLU A 98 7.10 7.37 -1.62
N ARG A 99 7.40 8.19 -2.63
CA ARG A 99 6.61 9.39 -2.94
C ARG A 99 5.14 9.07 -3.22
N LEU A 100 4.88 8.00 -3.99
CA LEU A 100 3.53 7.52 -4.27
C LEU A 100 2.79 7.08 -3.01
N LEU A 101 3.46 6.33 -2.14
CA LEU A 101 2.93 5.91 -0.84
C LEU A 101 2.60 7.14 0.03
N SER A 102 3.46 8.17 0.01
CA SER A 102 3.26 9.51 0.59
C SER A 102 2.10 10.33 0.03
N GLY A 103 1.38 9.80 -0.95
CA GLY A 103 0.27 10.49 -1.61
C GLY A 103 0.77 11.59 -2.56
N GLU A 104 2.06 11.68 -2.82
CA GLU A 104 2.61 12.56 -3.83
C GLU A 104 2.40 12.01 -5.24
N CYS A 105 2.75 12.82 -6.24
CA CYS A 105 2.73 12.42 -7.64
C CYS A 105 4.15 12.21 -8.19
N ILE A 106 4.29 11.24 -9.07
CA ILE A 106 5.51 11.05 -9.88
C ILE A 106 5.23 11.50 -11.33
N GLN A 107 6.26 12.01 -12.00
CA GLN A 107 6.13 12.52 -13.37
C GLN A 107 6.76 11.51 -14.32
N GLU A 108 5.93 10.82 -15.11
CA GLU A 108 6.38 9.72 -15.97
C GLU A 108 5.77 9.81 -17.36
N GLN A 109 6.46 9.21 -18.34
CA GLN A 109 5.91 9.04 -19.68
C GLN A 109 5.11 7.74 -19.74
N ILE A 110 3.85 7.83 -20.19
CA ILE A 110 3.01 6.65 -20.44
C ILE A 110 3.18 6.21 -21.89
N LEU A 111 3.49 4.94 -22.07
CA LEU A 111 3.61 4.25 -23.34
C LEU A 111 2.36 3.37 -23.52
N GLU A 112 1.51 3.73 -24.49
CA GLU A 112 0.27 2.98 -24.75
C GLU A 112 0.51 1.75 -25.65
N ASP A 113 1.53 1.79 -26.51
CA ASP A 113 1.87 0.75 -27.49
C ASP A 113 2.99 -0.20 -27.00
N MET A 114 2.77 -0.89 -25.87
CA MET A 114 3.72 -1.89 -25.36
C MET A 114 3.41 -3.29 -25.89
N THR A 115 4.46 -4.05 -26.24
CA THR A 115 4.34 -5.49 -26.54
C THR A 115 4.60 -6.32 -25.28
N TYR A 116 4.03 -7.53 -25.21
CA TYR A 116 4.17 -8.41 -24.04
C TYR A 116 5.64 -8.67 -23.67
N ASP A 117 6.52 -8.73 -24.67
CA ASP A 117 7.95 -9.01 -24.51
C ASP A 117 8.76 -7.84 -23.92
N THR A 118 8.17 -6.64 -23.86
CA THR A 118 8.84 -5.42 -23.37
C THR A 118 8.34 -4.96 -22.00
N ILE A 119 7.34 -5.64 -21.42
CA ILE A 119 6.68 -5.27 -20.15
C ILE A 119 7.69 -5.03 -19.01
N HIS A 120 8.79 -5.79 -18.95
CA HIS A 120 9.80 -5.65 -17.89
C HIS A 120 11.11 -4.97 -18.34
N SER A 121 11.18 -4.43 -19.56
CA SER A 121 12.45 -3.98 -20.14
C SER A 121 12.89 -2.58 -19.71
N SER A 122 11.98 -1.75 -19.20
CA SER A 122 12.31 -0.36 -18.79
C SER A 122 11.43 0.15 -17.66
N GLU A 123 11.90 1.22 -17.00
CA GLU A 123 11.14 1.94 -15.99
C GLU A 123 9.86 2.60 -16.56
N ALA A 124 9.92 3.13 -17.79
CA ALA A 124 8.74 3.70 -18.43
C ALA A 124 7.65 2.64 -18.67
N ASN A 125 8.05 1.41 -19.00
CA ASN A 125 7.10 0.30 -19.16
C ASN A 125 6.46 -0.07 -17.83
N LEU A 126 7.24 -0.11 -16.74
CA LEU A 126 6.72 -0.31 -15.39
C LEU A 126 5.60 0.68 -15.05
N TRP A 127 5.87 1.98 -15.15
CA TRP A 127 4.88 3.00 -14.80
C TRP A 127 3.68 2.98 -15.74
N SER A 128 3.89 2.66 -17.01
CA SER A 128 2.84 2.48 -18.00
C SER A 128 1.92 1.32 -17.65
N ILE A 129 2.46 0.16 -17.23
CA ILE A 129 1.63 -0.99 -16.87
C ILE A 129 0.85 -0.70 -15.59
N LEU A 130 1.49 -0.13 -14.56
CA LEU A 130 0.78 0.22 -13.32
C LEU A 130 -0.36 1.21 -13.59
N TYR A 131 -0.17 2.16 -14.50
CA TYR A 131 -1.23 3.04 -14.95
C TYR A 131 -2.34 2.29 -15.72
N LEU A 132 -2.00 1.54 -16.76
CA LEU A 132 -2.97 0.85 -17.63
C LEU A 132 -3.77 -0.23 -16.89
N THR A 133 -3.20 -0.82 -15.84
CA THR A 133 -3.86 -1.84 -15.01
C THR A 133 -4.62 -1.24 -13.82
N GLY A 134 -4.59 0.08 -13.63
CA GLY A 134 -5.37 0.78 -12.60
C GLY A 134 -4.72 0.82 -11.22
N TYR A 135 -3.44 0.47 -11.08
CA TYR A 135 -2.66 0.72 -9.87
C TYR A 135 -2.28 2.20 -9.72
N LEU A 136 -2.22 2.94 -10.82
CA LEU A 136 -1.99 4.39 -10.83
C LEU A 136 -3.07 5.09 -11.63
N THR A 137 -3.34 6.34 -11.26
CA THR A 137 -4.28 7.24 -11.93
C THR A 137 -3.59 8.56 -12.24
N GLN A 138 -4.16 9.32 -13.16
CA GLN A 138 -3.67 10.65 -13.51
C GLN A 138 -4.17 11.69 -12.49
N SER A 139 -3.28 12.54 -11.98
CA SER A 139 -3.65 13.64 -11.08
C SER A 139 -4.00 14.92 -11.86
N LYS A 140 -3.06 15.39 -12.70
CA LYS A 140 -3.21 16.51 -13.65
C LYS A 140 -2.25 16.29 -14.81
N SER A 141 -2.59 16.79 -16.00
CA SER A 141 -1.65 16.89 -17.11
C SER A 141 -1.38 18.34 -17.46
N GLU A 142 -0.10 18.71 -17.45
CA GLU A 142 0.41 19.98 -17.94
C GLU A 142 1.37 19.67 -19.10
N GLU A 143 1.21 20.36 -20.23
CA GLU A 143 2.09 20.39 -21.41
C GLU A 143 3.04 19.19 -21.57
N GLY A 144 2.48 18.03 -21.98
CA GLY A 144 3.26 16.84 -22.35
C GLY A 144 3.82 16.02 -21.17
N LYS A 145 3.52 16.40 -19.92
CA LYS A 145 3.90 15.68 -18.71
C LYS A 145 2.68 15.06 -18.03
N THR A 146 2.78 13.77 -17.71
CA THR A 146 1.73 13.02 -17.00
C THR A 146 2.17 12.81 -15.56
N TYR A 147 1.38 13.34 -14.63
CA TYR A 147 1.58 13.11 -13.21
C TYR A 147 0.70 11.95 -12.75
N LEU A 148 1.35 10.91 -12.25
CA LEU A 148 0.72 9.70 -11.74
C LEU A 148 0.67 9.73 -10.23
N LYS A 149 -0.42 9.20 -9.66
CA LYS A 149 -0.59 8.99 -8.23
C LYS A 149 -1.31 7.68 -7.96
N ILE A 150 -1.26 7.21 -6.73
CA ILE A 150 -2.14 6.14 -6.25
C ILE A 150 -3.58 6.71 -6.15
N PRO A 151 -4.61 6.02 -6.69
CA PRO A 151 -5.96 6.57 -6.77
C PRO A 151 -6.64 6.72 -5.41
N ASN A 152 -6.51 5.71 -4.54
CA ASN A 152 -7.31 5.58 -3.33
C ASN A 152 -6.61 4.72 -2.26
N GLU A 153 -7.21 4.64 -1.08
CA GLU A 153 -6.66 3.85 0.05
C GLU A 153 -6.64 2.34 -0.23
N GLU A 154 -7.55 1.82 -1.05
CA GLU A 154 -7.56 0.41 -1.43
C GLU A 154 -6.26 0.02 -2.15
N ILE A 155 -5.93 0.72 -3.24
CA ILE A 155 -4.71 0.46 -4.02
C ILE A 155 -3.47 0.76 -3.20
N LYS A 156 -3.49 1.82 -2.40
CA LYS A 156 -2.39 2.16 -1.50
C LYS A 156 -2.07 1.04 -0.53
N THR A 157 -3.10 0.38 0.00
CA THR A 157 -2.92 -0.79 0.88
C THR A 157 -2.29 -1.95 0.11
N VAL A 158 -2.60 -2.16 -1.18
CA VAL A 158 -1.94 -3.18 -2.01
C VAL A 158 -0.44 -2.88 -2.16
N PHE A 159 -0.08 -1.63 -2.46
CA PHE A 159 1.32 -1.20 -2.54
C PHE A 159 2.03 -1.43 -1.21
N ALA A 160 1.47 -0.90 -0.12
CA ALA A 160 1.97 -1.04 1.24
C ALA A 160 2.27 -2.50 1.60
N ASP A 161 1.30 -3.39 1.41
CA ASP A 161 1.45 -4.79 1.80
C ASP A 161 2.40 -5.56 0.88
N THR A 162 2.46 -5.20 -0.40
CA THR A 162 3.42 -5.83 -1.32
C THR A 162 4.85 -5.45 -0.96
N VAL A 163 5.09 -4.17 -0.64
CA VAL A 163 6.40 -3.71 -0.14
C VAL A 163 6.73 -4.38 1.19
N ALA A 164 5.77 -4.45 2.13
CA ALA A 164 5.96 -5.12 3.42
C ALA A 164 6.32 -6.61 3.28
N SER A 165 5.62 -7.30 2.39
CA SER A 165 5.87 -8.73 2.13
C SER A 165 7.23 -8.94 1.47
N TRP A 166 7.57 -8.17 0.45
CA TRP A 166 8.90 -8.23 -0.18
C TRP A 166 10.00 -7.99 0.85
N PHE A 167 9.79 -6.99 1.71
CA PHE A 167 10.76 -6.62 2.71
C PHE A 167 10.94 -7.66 3.82
N THR A 168 9.85 -8.26 4.27
CA THR A 168 9.90 -9.38 5.22
C THR A 168 10.72 -10.55 4.64
N ASP A 169 10.55 -10.83 3.34
CA ASP A 169 11.31 -11.86 2.64
C ASP A 169 12.80 -11.49 2.54
N GLU A 170 13.14 -10.23 2.23
CA GLU A 170 14.52 -9.75 2.15
C GLU A 170 15.22 -9.75 3.53
N VAL A 171 14.55 -9.25 4.57
CA VAL A 171 15.04 -9.30 5.96
C VAL A 171 15.23 -10.74 6.43
N GLY A 172 14.38 -11.67 5.98
CA GLY A 172 14.57 -13.10 6.21
C GLY A 172 15.86 -13.66 5.60
N ARG A 173 16.39 -13.02 4.55
CA ARG A 173 17.65 -13.38 3.86
C ARG A 173 18.88 -12.66 4.42
N MET A 174 18.70 -11.54 5.13
CA MET A 174 19.81 -10.77 5.72
C MET A 174 20.49 -11.53 6.87
N ASP A 175 21.79 -11.25 7.09
CA ASP A 175 22.43 -11.63 8.36
C ASP A 175 21.91 -10.71 9.46
N ARG A 176 21.01 -11.24 10.29
CA ARG A 176 20.32 -10.50 11.34
C ARG A 176 21.16 -10.31 12.61
N LYS A 177 22.35 -10.91 12.68
CA LYS A 177 23.21 -10.82 13.86
C LYS A 177 23.56 -9.38 14.26
N PRO A 178 24.00 -8.49 13.35
CA PRO A 178 24.37 -7.12 13.72
C PRO A 178 23.19 -6.35 14.33
N LEU A 179 21.99 -6.57 13.78
CA LEU A 179 20.76 -5.94 14.26
C LEU A 179 20.36 -6.46 15.65
N PHE A 180 20.35 -7.78 15.85
CA PHE A 180 20.04 -8.36 17.17
C PHE A 180 21.11 -8.07 18.21
N ASP A 181 22.39 -8.04 17.83
CA ASP A 181 23.48 -7.65 18.71
C ASP A 181 23.31 -6.19 19.15
N ALA A 182 22.88 -5.29 18.26
CA ALA A 182 22.58 -3.91 18.62
C ALA A 182 21.40 -3.83 19.60
N PHE A 183 20.31 -4.57 19.36
CA PHE A 183 19.16 -4.63 20.26
C PHE A 183 19.53 -5.18 21.65
N TRP A 184 20.20 -6.33 21.71
CA TRP A 184 20.50 -7.01 22.98
C TRP A 184 21.59 -6.33 23.80
N ASN A 185 22.53 -5.63 23.15
CA ASN A 185 23.54 -4.83 23.84
C ASN A 185 23.05 -3.42 24.22
N GLY A 186 21.79 -3.07 23.94
CA GLY A 186 21.23 -1.76 24.24
C GLY A 186 21.87 -0.62 23.44
N ASN A 187 22.44 -0.93 22.26
CA ASN A 187 23.01 0.06 21.36
C ASN A 187 21.89 0.68 20.50
N ASP A 188 21.12 1.56 21.12
CA ASP A 188 20.01 2.30 20.54
C ASP A 188 20.37 2.98 19.22
N LYS A 189 21.55 3.60 19.13
CA LYS A 189 22.00 4.29 17.92
C LYS A 189 22.26 3.35 16.75
N GLU A 190 22.92 2.21 16.99
CA GLU A 190 23.20 1.25 15.93
C GLU A 190 21.94 0.46 15.54
N ALA A 191 21.08 0.12 16.50
CA ALA A 191 19.79 -0.47 16.22
C ALA A 191 18.93 0.49 15.39
N THR A 192 18.86 1.76 15.80
CA THR A 192 18.16 2.79 15.03
C THR A 192 18.77 2.95 13.66
N ARG A 193 20.10 3.04 13.52
CA ARG A 193 20.75 3.14 12.20
C ARG A 193 20.45 1.94 11.31
N LEU A 194 20.53 0.71 11.83
CA LEU A 194 20.27 -0.49 11.05
C LEU A 194 18.79 -0.61 10.68
N ILE A 195 17.87 -0.34 11.61
CA ILE A 195 16.42 -0.28 11.33
C ILE A 195 16.13 0.83 10.33
N THR A 196 16.72 2.00 10.54
CA THR A 196 16.59 3.14 9.66
C THR A 196 17.12 2.76 8.30
N ASP A 197 18.35 2.28 8.11
CA ASP A 197 18.89 1.85 6.80
C ASP A 197 18.01 0.78 6.13
N ILE A 198 17.56 -0.21 6.91
CA ILE A 198 16.61 -1.23 6.46
C ILE A 198 15.33 -0.53 5.96
N LEU A 199 14.79 0.43 6.69
CA LEU A 199 13.59 1.21 6.33
C LEU A 199 13.85 2.36 5.33
N PHE A 200 15.08 2.88 5.20
CA PHE A 200 15.48 4.06 4.43
C PHE A 200 15.52 3.72 2.95
N ASP A 201 15.80 2.46 2.64
CA ASP A 201 15.72 1.90 1.29
C ASP A 201 14.28 1.53 0.90
N THR A 202 13.30 1.72 1.79
CA THR A 202 11.92 1.32 1.50
C THR A 202 10.87 2.40 1.75
N ILE A 203 10.76 2.98 2.94
CA ILE A 203 9.55 3.70 3.27
C ILE A 203 9.74 4.75 4.41
N SER A 204 9.91 6.04 4.11
CA SER A 204 9.58 7.11 5.09
C SER A 204 8.08 7.45 5.14
N TYR A 205 7.25 6.77 4.35
CA TYR A 205 5.79 6.95 4.39
C TYR A 205 5.10 6.39 5.65
N PHE A 206 5.66 5.39 6.31
CA PHE A 206 4.98 4.71 7.44
C PHE A 206 5.09 5.42 8.78
N ASP A 207 5.67 6.62 8.82
CA ASP A 207 5.70 7.50 9.99
C ASP A 207 4.28 7.78 10.57
N TYR A 208 3.22 7.43 9.82
CA TYR A 208 1.82 7.62 10.21
C TYR A 208 1.01 6.35 10.50
N ARG A 209 1.57 5.13 10.38
CA ARG A 209 0.88 3.91 10.87
C ARG A 209 1.80 3.12 11.79
N GLU A 210 1.62 3.34 13.08
CA GLU A 210 2.21 2.54 14.17
C GLU A 210 2.09 1.03 13.91
N ASP A 211 0.93 0.59 13.41
CA ASP A 211 0.64 -0.79 13.01
C ASP A 211 1.67 -1.38 12.03
N TYR A 212 2.29 -0.55 11.20
CA TYR A 212 3.28 -1.01 10.22
C TYR A 212 4.63 -1.28 10.87
N TYR A 213 5.11 -0.38 11.73
CA TYR A 213 6.29 -0.63 12.55
C TYR A 213 6.08 -1.85 13.45
N HIS A 214 4.88 -2.01 14.00
CA HIS A 214 4.51 -3.18 14.79
C HIS A 214 4.56 -4.47 14.00
N ALA A 215 3.94 -4.52 12.82
CA ALA A 215 3.98 -5.69 11.95
C ALA A 215 5.41 -6.01 11.48
N PHE A 216 6.19 -4.99 11.14
CA PHE A 216 7.59 -5.13 10.72
C PHE A 216 8.47 -5.73 11.82
N LEU A 217 8.46 -5.14 13.01
CA LEU A 217 9.24 -5.62 14.15
C LEU A 217 8.79 -7.02 14.57
N THR A 218 7.47 -7.26 14.59
CA THR A 218 6.92 -8.60 14.84
C THR A 218 7.48 -9.62 13.85
N GLY A 219 7.42 -9.34 12.55
CA GLY A 219 7.95 -10.23 11.50
C GLY A 219 9.45 -10.49 11.65
N LEU A 220 10.23 -9.44 11.90
CA LEU A 220 11.68 -9.52 12.10
C LEU A 220 12.06 -10.47 13.25
N PHE A 221 11.43 -10.31 14.42
CA PHE A 221 11.74 -11.11 15.60
C PHE A 221 11.17 -12.53 15.50
N THR A 222 9.93 -12.69 15.02
CA THR A 222 9.31 -14.01 14.84
C THR A 222 10.08 -14.84 13.81
N GLY A 223 10.51 -14.23 12.71
CA GLY A 223 11.32 -14.89 11.68
C GLY A 223 12.69 -15.34 12.18
N ALA A 224 13.21 -14.73 13.25
CA ALA A 224 14.46 -15.12 13.90
C ALA A 224 14.27 -16.14 15.04
N GLY A 225 13.05 -16.60 15.27
CA GLY A 225 12.72 -17.62 16.26
C GLY A 225 12.45 -17.07 17.66
N TYR A 226 12.35 -15.75 17.83
CA TYR A 226 11.92 -15.13 19.08
C TYR A 226 10.40 -15.25 19.23
N ALA A 227 9.93 -15.32 20.48
CA ALA A 227 8.51 -15.18 20.76
C ALA A 227 8.17 -13.69 20.90
N VAL A 228 7.17 -13.23 20.18
CA VAL A 228 6.74 -11.83 20.17
C VAL A 228 5.32 -11.77 20.70
N GLU A 229 5.08 -10.94 21.69
CA GLU A 229 3.74 -10.58 22.18
C GLU A 229 3.50 -9.10 21.86
N SER A 230 2.42 -8.80 21.14
CA SER A 230 1.99 -7.42 20.91
C SER A 230 0.82 -7.07 21.82
N ASN A 231 0.71 -5.80 22.21
CA ASN A 231 -0.44 -5.25 22.94
C ASN A 231 -0.80 -5.94 24.27
N HIS A 232 0.19 -6.36 25.05
CA HIS A 232 -0.03 -6.99 26.37
C HIS A 232 0.32 -6.00 27.50
N GLU A 233 -0.58 -5.82 28.49
CA GLU A 233 -0.34 -4.91 29.63
C GLU A 233 0.73 -5.51 30.58
N TYR A 234 1.91 -4.88 30.64
CA TYR A 234 2.97 -5.22 31.61
C TYR A 234 3.25 -4.03 32.56
N GLY A 235 2.86 -4.15 33.84
CA GLY A 235 3.26 -3.19 34.89
C GLY A 235 2.68 -1.77 34.74
N LEU A 236 3.45 -0.74 35.12
CA LEU A 236 3.04 0.69 35.14
C LEU A 236 3.00 1.37 33.75
N GLY A 237 3.10 0.61 32.65
CA GLY A 237 3.03 1.13 31.28
C GLY A 237 2.43 0.13 30.29
N LYS A 238 2.11 0.60 29.08
CA LYS A 238 1.68 -0.24 27.95
C LYS A 238 2.81 -0.30 26.93
N PRO A 239 3.65 -1.36 26.93
CA PRO A 239 4.59 -1.57 25.84
C PRO A 239 3.83 -2.08 24.61
N ASP A 240 4.14 -1.52 23.45
CA ASP A 240 3.47 -1.89 22.21
C ASP A 240 3.94 -3.27 21.68
N LEU A 241 5.19 -3.65 22.00
CA LEU A 241 5.84 -4.90 21.60
C LEU A 241 6.72 -5.46 22.72
N VAL A 242 6.56 -6.76 23.01
CA VAL A 242 7.38 -7.52 23.95
C VAL A 242 8.02 -8.70 23.23
N VAL A 243 9.34 -8.83 23.33
CA VAL A 243 10.11 -9.88 22.65
C VAL A 243 10.82 -10.75 23.69
N TRP A 244 10.62 -12.06 23.59
CA TRP A 244 11.21 -13.06 24.47
C TRP A 244 12.22 -13.92 23.71
N ASP A 245 13.43 -14.02 24.26
CA ASP A 245 14.39 -15.05 23.88
C ASP A 245 13.95 -16.40 24.49
N ARG A 246 13.58 -17.34 23.62
CA ARG A 246 13.19 -18.70 24.02
C ARG A 246 14.29 -19.44 24.79
N LYS A 247 15.56 -19.02 24.70
CA LYS A 247 16.66 -19.63 25.48
C LYS A 247 16.61 -19.33 26.97
N ILE A 248 15.86 -18.31 27.41
CA ILE A 248 15.82 -17.91 28.83
C ILE A 248 14.58 -18.46 29.55
N VAL A 249 13.53 -18.82 28.82
CA VAL A 249 12.24 -19.26 29.41
C VAL A 249 12.29 -20.69 29.98
N GLU A 250 13.29 -21.51 29.62
CA GLU A 250 13.48 -22.84 30.22
C GLU A 250 14.24 -22.82 31.58
N LEU A 251 14.58 -21.65 32.11
CA LEU A 251 15.33 -21.50 33.38
C LEU A 251 14.62 -20.65 34.46
N SER A 252 13.32 -20.37 34.31
CA SER A 252 12.49 -19.73 35.36
C SER A 252 11.48 -20.69 35.96
#